data_AF-A0A431K9X4-F1
#
_entry.id   AF-A0A431K9X4-F1
#
_cell.length_a   1.000
_cell.length_b   1.000
_cell.length_c   1.000
_cell.angle_alpha   90.00
_cell.angle_beta   90.00
_cell.angle_gamma   90.00
#
_symmetry.space_group_name_H-M   'P 1'
#
loop_
_entity.id
_entity.type
_entity.pdbx_description
1 polymer ?
#
loop_
_entity_poly.entity_id
_entity_poly.type
_entity_poly.pdbx_seq_one_letter_code
_entity_poly.pdbx_strand_id
1 'polypeptide(L)'
;MMNRTSAERQEGIWRLLYRYLWPFPYFRDVSRGTLLERQQNYRYNRRMGIHHLPGFVAKWVCLTLFFFVLGVLCEQLLEVVLPAACCYVTGTWTLTIVVQLLVAWLWLWRFPELSR
;
A
#
# COMPACT_ATOMS: atom_id res chain seq x y z
N MET A 1 -37.24 -8.53 12.08
CA MET A 1 -36.50 -8.01 10.92
C MET A 1 -35.79 -6.73 11.35
N MET A 2 -34.51 -6.82 11.69
CA MET A 2 -33.76 -5.72 12.28
C MET A 2 -33.07 -4.91 11.17
N ASN A 3 -33.45 -3.64 11.06
CA ASN A 3 -32.95 -2.62 10.14
C ASN A 3 -31.43 -2.72 9.91
N ARG A 4 -31.03 -3.10 8.69
CA ARG A 4 -29.62 -3.14 8.23
C ARG A 4 -29.24 -1.94 7.36
N THR A 5 -29.98 -0.83 7.40
CA THR A 5 -29.83 0.25 6.40
C THR A 5 -29.65 1.66 7.02
N SER A 6 -28.97 1.77 8.16
CA SER A 6 -28.60 3.07 8.75
C SER A 6 -27.11 3.21 9.09
N ALA A 7 -26.26 2.32 8.56
CA ALA A 7 -24.81 2.38 8.75
C ALA A 7 -24.02 2.54 7.43
N GLU A 8 -24.64 3.04 6.36
CA GLU A 8 -23.90 3.74 5.30
C GLU A 8 -23.47 5.11 5.83
N ARG A 9 -22.62 5.10 6.86
CA ARG A 9 -21.85 6.28 7.23
C ARG A 9 -20.99 6.55 6.01
N GLN A 10 -21.41 7.52 5.20
CA GLN A 10 -20.74 7.96 3.98
C GLN A 10 -19.24 8.01 4.26
N GLU A 11 -18.53 6.97 3.82
CA GLU A 11 -17.11 6.86 4.09
C GLU A 11 -16.47 8.00 3.31
N GLY A 12 -15.86 8.96 4.02
CA GLY A 12 -15.24 10.11 3.38
C GLY A 12 -14.28 9.63 2.30
N ILE A 13 -14.23 10.33 1.16
CA ILE A 13 -13.40 9.97 -0.01
C ILE A 13 -11.96 9.66 0.40
N TRP A 14 -11.43 10.39 1.39
CA TRP A 14 -10.11 10.16 1.98
C TRP A 14 -9.92 8.78 2.61
N ARG A 15 -10.94 8.23 3.29
CA ARG A 15 -10.89 6.87 3.84
C ARG A 15 -10.89 5.82 2.74
N LEU A 16 -11.67 6.04 1.69
CA LEU A 16 -11.68 5.14 0.53
C LEU A 16 -10.32 5.14 -0.18
N LEU A 17 -9.75 6.31 -0.42
CA LEU A 17 -8.41 6.45 -1.00
C LEU A 17 -7.34 5.79 -0.13
N TYR A 18 -7.37 6.04 1.19
CA TYR A 18 -6.44 5.42 2.13
C TYR A 18 -6.53 3.88 2.08
N ARG A 19 -7.74 3.32 2.08
CA ARG A 19 -7.93 1.86 2.02
C ARG A 19 -7.60 1.27 0.65
N TYR A 20 -7.75 2.04 -0.42
CA TYR A 20 -7.42 1.63 -1.78
C TYR A 20 -5.90 1.59 -2.01
N LEU A 21 -5.15 2.54 -1.43
CA LEU A 21 -3.70 2.68 -1.58
C LEU A 21 -2.91 1.92 -0.50
N TRP A 22 -3.44 1.78 0.71
CA TRP A 22 -2.69 1.26 1.86
C TRP A 22 -3.12 -0.17 2.22
N PRO A 23 -2.17 -1.13 2.30
CA PRO A 23 -2.48 -2.52 2.61
C PRO A 23 -2.65 -2.79 4.12
N PHE A 24 -2.11 -1.92 4.98
CA PHE A 24 -2.03 -2.11 6.43
C PHE A 24 -3.36 -2.34 7.17
N PRO A 25 -4.51 -1.74 6.77
CA PRO A 25 -5.80 -2.01 7.41
C PRO A 25 -6.23 -3.48 7.39
N TYR A 26 -5.67 -4.28 6.48
CA TYR A 26 -5.99 -5.70 6.33
C TYR A 26 -5.15 -6.60 7.26
N PHE A 27 -4.12 -6.07 7.91
CA PHE A 27 -3.24 -6.81 8.82
C PHE A 27 -3.74 -6.72 10.27
N ARG A 28 -3.72 -7.84 10.97
CA ARG A 28 -4.03 -7.94 12.40
C ARG A 28 -2.80 -7.66 13.25
N ASP A 29 -2.99 -7.07 14.43
CA ASP A 29 -1.90 -6.88 15.38
C ASP A 29 -1.43 -8.25 15.94
N VAL A 30 -0.14 -8.56 15.74
CA VAL A 30 0.50 -9.79 16.22
C VAL A 30 1.12 -9.63 17.61
N SER A 31 1.08 -8.43 18.19
CA SER A 31 1.69 -8.12 19.49
C SER A 31 0.76 -8.41 20.67
N ARG A 32 -0.53 -8.61 20.40
CA ARG A 32 -1.59 -8.78 21.42
C ARG A 32 -2.09 -10.22 21.47
N GLY A 33 -2.59 -10.63 22.64
CA GLY A 33 -3.16 -11.95 22.89
C GLY A 33 -2.15 -12.98 23.40
N THR A 34 -2.65 -14.21 23.58
CA THR A 34 -1.88 -15.41 23.95
C THR A 34 -0.93 -15.85 22.84
N LEU A 35 0.07 -16.69 23.15
CA LEU A 35 1.05 -17.16 22.16
C LEU A 35 0.39 -17.81 20.93
N LEU A 36 -0.67 -18.60 21.14
CA LEU A 36 -1.42 -19.25 20.07
C LEU A 36 -2.15 -18.22 19.18
N GLU A 37 -2.78 -17.21 19.78
CA GLU A 37 -3.47 -16.14 19.03
C GLU A 37 -2.49 -15.32 18.19
N ARG A 38 -1.30 -15.02 18.72
CA ARG A 38 -0.25 -14.30 17.97
C ARG A 38 0.23 -15.11 16.76
N GLN A 39 0.46 -16.41 16.94
CA GLN A 39 0.84 -17.31 15.85
C GLN A 39 -0.26 -17.40 14.78
N GLN A 40 -1.53 -17.49 15.19
CA GLN A 40 -2.66 -17.51 14.26
C GLN A 40 -2.78 -16.19 13.49
N ASN A 41 -2.68 -15.05 14.17
CA ASN A 41 -2.71 -13.72 13.54
C ASN A 41 -1.54 -13.53 12.56
N TYR A 42 -0.34 -14.03 12.89
CA TYR A 42 0.80 -14.00 11.99
C TYR A 42 0.56 -14.84 10.72
N ARG A 43 0.04 -16.07 10.86
CA ARG A 43 -0.28 -16.94 9.72
C ARG A 43 -1.35 -16.32 8.82
N TYR A 44 -2.37 -15.69 9.41
CA TYR A 44 -3.40 -14.95 8.68
C TYR A 44 -2.81 -13.78 7.90
N ASN A 45 -2.05 -12.92 8.57
CA ASN A 45 -1.38 -11.77 7.98
C ASN A 45 -0.46 -12.14 6.81
N ARG A 46 0.28 -13.25 6.95
CA ARG A 46 1.18 -13.72 5.91
C ARG A 46 0.41 -14.20 4.67
N ARG A 47 -0.65 -14.99 4.84
CA ARG A 47 -1.51 -15.41 3.71
C ARG A 47 -2.10 -14.20 3.01
N MET A 48 -2.62 -13.25 3.76
CA MET A 48 -3.18 -12.02 3.21
C MET A 48 -2.11 -11.21 2.47
N GLY A 49 -0.96 -11.00 3.09
CA GLY A 49 0.13 -10.19 2.57
C GLY A 49 0.74 -10.74 1.29
N ILE A 50 1.01 -12.04 1.19
CA ILE A 50 1.58 -12.65 -0.02
C ILE A 50 0.69 -12.45 -1.25
N HIS A 51 -0.63 -12.60 -1.08
CA HIS A 51 -1.57 -12.49 -2.19
C HIS A 51 -1.97 -11.04 -2.53
N HIS A 52 -2.05 -10.16 -1.53
CA HIS A 52 -2.60 -8.81 -1.74
C HIS A 52 -1.52 -7.73 -1.94
N LEU A 53 -0.32 -7.85 -1.34
CA LEU A 53 0.73 -6.83 -1.48
C LEU A 53 1.11 -6.55 -2.94
N PRO A 54 1.28 -7.55 -3.83
CA PRO A 54 1.63 -7.29 -5.23
C PRO A 54 0.63 -6.37 -5.93
N GLY A 55 -0.66 -6.48 -5.61
CA GLY A 55 -1.70 -5.60 -6.14
C GLY A 55 -1.55 -4.15 -5.65
N PHE A 56 -1.13 -3.93 -4.40
CA PHE A 56 -0.83 -2.59 -3.90
C PHE A 56 0.47 -2.05 -4.50
N VAL A 57 1.52 -2.87 -4.60
CA VAL A 57 2.77 -2.50 -5.28
C VAL A 57 2.49 -2.03 -6.71
N ALA A 58 1.68 -2.76 -7.48
CA ALA A 58 1.32 -2.38 -8.84
C ALA A 58 0.66 -1.00 -8.92
N LYS A 59 -0.28 -0.69 -8.02
CA LYS A 59 -0.92 0.64 -7.95
C LYS A 59 0.10 1.75 -7.70
N TRP A 60 1.02 1.54 -6.76
CA TRP A 60 2.06 2.52 -6.44
C TRP A 60 3.12 2.65 -7.54
N VAL A 61 3.44 1.57 -8.25
CA VAL A 61 4.31 1.60 -9.45
C VAL A 61 3.64 2.42 -10.56
N CYS A 62 2.35 2.20 -10.83
CA CYS A 62 1.61 3.00 -11.80
C CYS A 62 1.62 4.48 -11.44
N LEU A 63 1.42 4.82 -10.17
CA LEU A 63 1.45 6.20 -9.69
C LEU A 63 2.86 6.82 -9.83
N THR A 64 3.90 6.04 -9.51
CA THR A 64 5.30 6.45 -9.68
C THR A 64 5.59 6.75 -11.15
N LEU A 65 5.29 5.81 -12.04
CA LEU A 65 5.47 5.98 -13.48
C LEU A 65 4.71 7.19 -14.01
N PHE A 66 3.46 7.38 -13.56
CA PHE A 66 2.66 8.54 -13.94
C PHE A 66 3.36 9.86 -13.60
N PHE A 67 3.88 10.02 -12.37
CA PHE A 67 4.59 11.25 -11.98
C PHE A 67 5.91 11.45 -12.72
N PHE A 68 6.66 10.38 -12.98
CA PHE A 68 7.90 10.48 -13.77
C PHE A 68 7.62 10.86 -15.22
N VAL A 69 6.62 10.23 -15.86
CA VAL A 69 6.20 10.57 -17.23
C VAL A 69 5.70 12.02 -17.28
N LEU A 70 4.91 12.46 -16.30
CA LEU A 70 4.44 13.83 -16.23
C LEU A 70 5.61 14.82 -16.06
N GLY A 71 6.61 14.49 -15.22
CA GLY A 71 7.83 15.27 -15.06
C GLY A 71 8.59 15.43 -16.37
N VAL A 72 8.80 14.32 -17.10
CA VAL A 72 9.45 14.33 -18.42
C VAL A 72 8.65 15.16 -19.42
N LEU A 73 7.33 15.05 -19.45
CA LEU A 73 6.48 15.85 -20.34
C LEU A 73 6.55 17.35 -20.01
N CYS A 74 6.53 17.73 -18.73
CA CYS A 74 6.67 19.13 -18.31
C CYS A 74 8.04 19.71 -18.70
N GLU A 75 9.10 18.92 -18.57
CA GLU A 75 10.46 19.33 -18.91
C GLU A 75 10.64 19.46 -20.43
N GLN A 76 10.18 18.47 -21.20
CA GLN A 76 10.41 18.38 -22.64
C GLN A 76 9.45 19.23 -23.48
N LEU A 77 8.18 19.39 -23.06
CA LEU A 77 7.19 20.14 -23.85
C LEU A 77 6.99 21.58 -23.39
N LEU A 78 7.17 21.87 -22.11
CA LEU A 78 6.81 23.17 -21.54
C LEU A 78 8.03 23.97 -21.07
N GLU A 79 9.21 23.36 -21.01
CA GLU A 79 10.45 23.96 -20.49
C GLU A 79 10.29 24.54 -19.05
N VAL A 80 9.26 24.10 -18.32
CA VAL A 80 8.97 24.61 -16.97
C VAL A 80 9.62 23.72 -15.93
N VAL A 81 10.70 24.22 -15.34
CA VAL A 81 11.54 23.49 -14.39
C VAL A 81 10.81 23.20 -13.06
N LEU A 82 10.03 24.16 -12.55
CA LEU A 82 9.40 24.03 -11.22
C LEU A 82 8.35 22.90 -11.15
N PRO A 83 7.36 22.79 -12.07
CA PRO A 83 6.41 21.68 -12.07
C PRO A 83 7.06 20.32 -12.31
N ALA A 84 8.07 20.26 -13.19
CA ALA A 84 8.83 19.03 -13.43
C ALA A 84 9.53 18.55 -12.15
N ALA A 85 10.18 19.46 -11.41
CA ALA A 85 10.81 19.15 -10.13
C ALA A 85 9.78 18.63 -9.10
N CYS A 86 8.61 19.26 -8.97
CA CYS A 86 7.53 18.78 -8.10
C CYS A 86 7.07 17.36 -8.45
N CYS A 87 6.97 17.07 -9.75
CA CYS A 87 6.60 15.74 -10.24
C CYS A 87 7.67 14.70 -9.88
N TYR A 88 8.95 14.99 -10.10
CA TYR A 88 10.05 14.07 -9.75
C TYR A 88 10.17 13.86 -8.24
N VAL A 89 10.00 14.90 -7.42
CA VAL A 89 10.01 14.79 -5.95
C VAL A 89 8.87 13.88 -5.50
N THR A 90 7.66 14.10 -6.00
CA THR A 90 6.48 13.28 -5.66
C THR A 90 6.65 11.85 -6.16
N GLY A 91 7.16 11.67 -7.38
CA GLY A 91 7.52 10.37 -7.94
C GLY A 91 8.51 9.60 -7.07
N THR A 92 9.53 10.27 -6.55
CA THR A 92 10.54 9.68 -5.65
C THR A 92 9.93 9.23 -4.33
N TRP A 93 9.00 10.01 -3.77
CA TRP A 93 8.24 9.60 -2.59
C TRP A 93 7.39 8.36 -2.85
N THR A 94 6.68 8.31 -3.98
CA THR A 94 5.89 7.13 -4.36
C THR A 94 6.77 5.90 -4.61
N LEU A 95 7.96 6.09 -5.19
CA LEU A 95 8.94 5.03 -5.39
C LEU A 95 9.45 4.46 -4.05
N THR A 96 9.66 5.33 -3.07
CA THR A 96 10.08 4.91 -1.72
C THR A 96 9.03 4.01 -1.06
N ILE A 97 7.75 4.27 -1.31
CA ILE A 97 6.65 3.40 -0.85
C ILE A 97 6.66 2.06 -1.60
N VAL A 98 6.85 2.08 -2.92
CA VAL A 98 7.01 0.85 -3.73
C VAL A 98 8.12 -0.04 -3.16
N VAL A 99 9.29 0.52 -2.89
CA VAL A 99 10.44 -0.21 -2.35
C VAL A 99 10.12 -0.83 -0.99
N GLN A 100 9.51 -0.06 -0.08
CA GLN A 100 9.11 -0.60 1.24
C GLN A 100 8.12 -1.75 1.12
N LEU A 101 7.11 -1.63 0.25
CA LEU A 101 6.12 -2.69 0.04
C LEU A 101 6.75 -3.92 -0.63
N LEU A 102 7.66 -3.74 -1.59
CA LEU A 102 8.39 -4.83 -2.21
C LEU A 102 9.28 -5.56 -1.21
N VAL A 103 10.03 -4.83 -0.38
CA VAL A 103 10.87 -5.43 0.68
C VAL A 103 9.99 -6.22 1.66
N ALA A 104 8.86 -5.66 2.09
CA ALA A 104 7.93 -6.36 2.98
C ALA A 104 7.35 -7.63 2.32
N TRP A 105 6.98 -7.56 1.04
CA TRP A 105 6.47 -8.71 0.30
C TRP A 105 7.52 -9.80 0.11
N LEU A 106 8.73 -9.41 -0.34
CA LEU A 106 9.87 -10.32 -0.49
C LEU A 106 10.24 -10.97 0.84
N TRP A 107 10.18 -10.22 1.93
CA TRP A 107 10.40 -10.76 3.27
C TRP A 107 9.39 -11.85 3.63
N LEU A 108 8.08 -11.58 3.42
CA LEU A 108 7.01 -12.55 3.69
C LEU A 108 7.08 -13.80 2.79
N TRP A 109 7.56 -13.62 1.57
CA TRP A 109 7.79 -14.69 0.60
C TRP A 109 9.03 -15.52 0.98
N ARG A 110 10.14 -14.87 1.33
CA ARG A 110 11.46 -15.49 1.58
C ARG A 110 11.58 -16.21 2.92
N PHE A 111 10.92 -15.74 3.97
CA PHE A 111 10.98 -16.32 5.32
C PHE A 111 9.67 -17.02 5.71
N PRO A 112 9.42 -18.25 5.22
CA PRO A 112 8.25 -19.03 5.58
C PRO A 112 8.26 -19.57 7.02
N GLU A 113 9.40 -19.50 7.72
CA GLU A 113 9.75 -20.40 8.83
C GLU A 113 9.83 -19.78 10.23
N LEU A 114 9.55 -18.48 10.42
CA LEU A 114 9.57 -17.82 11.74
C LEU A 114 8.49 -18.32 12.73
N SER A 115 7.84 -19.46 12.43
CA SER A 115 6.80 -20.08 13.24
C SER A 115 7.16 -21.47 13.77
N ARG A 116 8.44 -21.84 13.84
CA ARG A 116 8.89 -22.97 14.68
C ARG A 116 9.39 -22.46 16.01
#